data_AF-A0A937V5U3-F1
#
_entry.id   AF-A0A937V5U3-F1
#
_cell.length_a   1.000
_cell.length_b   1.000
_cell.length_c   1.000
_cell.angle_alpha   90.00
_cell.angle_beta   90.00
_cell.angle_gamma   90.00
#
_symmetry.space_group_name_H-M   'P 1'
#
loop_
_entity.id
_entity.type
_entity.pdbx_description
1 polymer ?
#
loop_
_entity_poly.entity_id
_entity_poly.type
_entity_poly.pdbx_seq_one_letter_code
_entity_poly.pdbx_strand_id
1 'polypeptide(L)'
;MTAEQRQQMIAAAAAQRYVEFTGGETTYAGGTTNELTASTDPVQREFFDFYRTPRGEFTPPGSSPERTTKPTLTSVVRFMNYYPLERIEEISAAAFCHRHRRPLPGVQRGRLQPRGRAEGDRPDSKCRTR
;
A
#
# COMPACT_ATOMS: atom_id res chain seq x y z
N MET A 1 -14.53 -7.96 -0.68
CA MET A 1 -13.27 -8.24 0.04
C MET A 1 -13.42 -7.72 1.46
N THR A 2 -13.11 -8.52 2.46
CA THR A 2 -13.15 -8.09 3.87
C THR A 2 -11.92 -7.24 4.22
N ALA A 3 -11.98 -6.49 5.33
CA ALA A 3 -10.83 -5.73 5.81
C ALA A 3 -9.61 -6.62 6.09
N GLU A 4 -9.83 -7.79 6.69
CA GLU A 4 -8.79 -8.77 6.99
C GLU A 4 -8.11 -9.31 5.72
N GLN A 5 -8.89 -9.74 4.73
CA GLN A 5 -8.37 -10.21 3.44
C GLN A 5 -7.49 -9.14 2.77
N ARG A 6 -7.94 -7.88 2.83
CA ARG A 6 -7.17 -6.75 2.30
C ARG A 6 -5.85 -6.55 3.04
N GLN A 7 -5.86 -6.58 4.38
CA GLN A 7 -4.64 -6.42 5.17
C GLN A 7 -3.65 -7.55 4.89
N GLN A 8 -4.13 -8.79 4.72
CA GLN A 8 -3.29 -9.92 4.31
C GLN A 8 -2.66 -9.69 2.93
N MET A 9 -3.45 -9.21 1.95
CA MET A 9 -2.91 -8.87 0.63
C MET A 9 -1.86 -7.76 0.68
N ILE A 10 -2.08 -6.71 1.50
CA ILE A 10 -1.12 -5.62 1.69
C ILE A 10 0.16 -6.14 2.34
N ALA A 11 0.06 -6.97 3.37
CA ALA A 11 1.21 -7.58 4.02
C ALA A 11 2.02 -8.47 3.06
N ALA A 12 1.34 -9.31 2.28
CA ALA A 12 1.97 -10.16 1.26
C ALA A 12 2.70 -9.33 0.19
N ALA A 13 2.06 -8.28 -0.32
CA ALA A 13 2.67 -7.39 -1.30
C ALA A 13 3.85 -6.59 -0.71
N ALA A 14 3.78 -6.19 0.56
CA ALA A 14 4.90 -5.52 1.24
C ALA A 14 6.10 -6.46 1.39
N ALA A 15 5.88 -7.72 1.76
CA ALA A 15 6.93 -8.73 1.83
C ALA A 15 7.55 -8.98 0.44
N GLN A 16 6.71 -9.14 -0.59
CA GLN A 16 7.16 -9.31 -1.97
C GLN A 16 8.02 -8.15 -2.47
N ARG A 17 7.66 -6.92 -2.09
CA ARG A 17 8.46 -5.73 -2.45
C ARG A 17 9.87 -5.80 -1.87
N TYR A 18 10.04 -6.35 -0.68
CA TYR A 18 11.36 -6.55 -0.09
C TYR A 18 12.16 -7.61 -0.85
N VAL A 19 11.51 -8.71 -1.27
CA VAL A 19 12.13 -9.74 -2.13
C VAL A 19 12.64 -9.13 -3.44
N GLU A 20 11.80 -8.38 -4.13
CA GLU A 20 12.16 -7.67 -5.38
C GLU A 20 13.33 -6.70 -5.15
N PHE A 21 13.33 -5.96 -4.04
CA PHE A 21 14.42 -5.05 -3.67
C PHE A 21 15.75 -5.77 -3.48
N THR A 22 15.74 -6.97 -2.89
CA THR A 22 16.94 -7.80 -2.71
C THR A 22 17.36 -8.58 -3.96
N GLY A 23 16.67 -8.40 -5.09
CA GLY A 23 16.98 -9.07 -6.37
C GLY A 23 16.35 -10.45 -6.53
N GLY A 24 15.35 -10.81 -5.73
CA GLY A 24 14.59 -12.05 -5.86
C GLY A 24 13.54 -12.02 -6.98
N GLU A 25 12.87 -13.16 -7.20
CA GLU A 25 11.86 -13.29 -8.26
C GLU A 25 10.59 -12.45 -8.00
N THR A 26 10.10 -11.81 -9.06
CA THR A 26 8.84 -11.06 -9.05
C THR A 26 7.65 -12.00 -9.15
N THR A 27 6.71 -11.87 -8.21
CA THR A 27 5.42 -12.55 -8.29
C THR A 27 4.37 -11.67 -8.96
N TYR A 28 3.47 -12.32 -9.69
CA TYR A 28 2.43 -11.66 -10.47
C TYR A 28 1.06 -12.00 -9.89
N ALA A 29 0.14 -11.04 -9.99
CA ALA A 29 -1.24 -11.23 -9.62
C ALA A 29 -2.04 -11.88 -10.77
N GLY A 30 -3.33 -12.07 -10.54
CA GLY A 30 -4.25 -12.63 -11.53
C GLY A 30 -4.32 -11.80 -12.82
N GLY A 31 -4.84 -12.42 -13.86
CA GLY A 31 -5.04 -11.85 -15.18
C GLY A 31 -5.73 -12.88 -16.06
N THR A 32 -5.57 -12.77 -17.37
CA THR A 32 -6.04 -13.81 -18.30
C THR A 32 -5.31 -15.12 -18.05
N THR A 33 -6.04 -16.24 -18.10
CA THR A 33 -5.43 -17.58 -18.05
C THR A 33 -4.36 -17.76 -19.13
N ASN A 34 -3.35 -18.60 -18.84
CA ASN A 34 -2.33 -18.98 -19.82
C ASN A 34 -2.79 -20.11 -20.73
N GLU A 35 -3.78 -20.90 -20.28
CA GLU A 35 -4.27 -22.09 -20.99
C GLU A 35 -5.79 -22.20 -20.82
N LEU A 36 -6.45 -22.67 -21.88
CA LEU A 36 -7.88 -22.95 -21.85
C LEU A 36 -8.13 -24.39 -21.45
N THR A 37 -8.96 -24.58 -20.42
CA THR A 37 -9.48 -25.88 -19.98
C THR A 37 -10.99 -25.95 -20.22
N ALA A 38 -11.55 -27.15 -20.19
CA ALA A 38 -13.01 -27.33 -20.32
C ALA A 38 -13.80 -26.56 -19.24
N SER A 39 -13.23 -26.38 -18.05
CA SER A 39 -13.81 -25.64 -16.93
C SER A 39 -13.51 -24.14 -16.95
N THR A 40 -12.79 -23.62 -17.94
CA THR A 40 -12.47 -22.19 -18.02
C THR A 40 -13.74 -21.38 -18.22
N ASP A 41 -13.92 -20.36 -17.40
CA ASP A 41 -15.04 -19.43 -17.44
C ASP A 41 -15.19 -18.79 -18.84
N PRO A 42 -16.42 -18.60 -19.36
CA PRO A 42 -16.65 -18.01 -20.68
C PRO A 42 -15.98 -16.64 -20.86
N VAL A 43 -15.98 -15.78 -19.83
CA VAL A 43 -15.32 -14.46 -19.90
C VAL A 43 -13.82 -14.65 -20.04
N GLN A 44 -13.22 -15.57 -19.28
CA GLN A 44 -11.79 -15.88 -19.42
C GLN A 44 -11.44 -16.39 -20.81
N ARG A 45 -12.33 -17.14 -21.48
CA ARG A 45 -12.11 -17.58 -22.88
C ARG A 45 -12.11 -16.41 -23.86
N GLU A 46 -13.01 -15.45 -23.71
CA GLU A 46 -13.03 -14.25 -24.56
C GLU A 46 -11.76 -13.42 -24.37
N PHE A 47 -11.32 -13.22 -23.13
CA PHE A 47 -10.07 -12.51 -22.84
C PHE A 47 -8.85 -13.29 -23.35
N PHE A 48 -8.88 -14.62 -23.30
CA PHE A 48 -7.84 -15.45 -23.89
C PHE A 48 -7.78 -15.27 -25.41
N ASP A 49 -8.92 -15.37 -26.11
CA ASP A 49 -9.01 -15.17 -27.56
C ASP A 49 -8.44 -13.81 -27.97
N PHE A 50 -8.69 -12.76 -27.19
CA PHE A 50 -8.17 -11.43 -27.51
C PHE A 50 -6.67 -11.29 -27.21
N TYR A 51 -6.22 -11.60 -25.99
CA TYR A 51 -4.86 -11.26 -25.53
C TYR A 51 -3.79 -12.31 -25.83
N ARG A 52 -4.17 -13.53 -26.25
CA ARG A 52 -3.24 -14.65 -26.50
C ARG A 52 -3.24 -15.12 -27.97
N THR A 53 -3.88 -14.37 -28.85
CA THR A 53 -3.87 -14.61 -30.30
C THR A 53 -3.37 -13.37 -31.05
N PRO A 54 -3.03 -13.48 -32.36
CA PRO A 54 -2.61 -12.34 -33.17
C PRO A 54 -3.56 -11.14 -33.22
N ARG A 55 -4.81 -11.30 -32.75
CA ARG A 55 -5.81 -10.23 -32.69
C ARG A 55 -5.42 -9.09 -31.74
N GLY A 56 -4.83 -9.43 -30.59
CA GLY A 56 -4.54 -8.47 -29.52
C GLY A 56 -3.30 -8.82 -28.70
N GLU A 57 -2.52 -9.83 -29.12
CA GLU A 57 -1.24 -10.13 -28.50
C GLU A 57 -0.26 -8.97 -28.68
N PHE A 58 0.37 -8.58 -27.59
CA PHE A 58 1.49 -7.66 -27.61
C PHE A 58 2.45 -8.02 -26.49
N THR A 59 3.67 -8.37 -26.85
CA THR A 59 4.72 -8.66 -25.87
C THR A 59 5.92 -7.78 -26.20
N PRO A 60 6.29 -6.83 -25.34
CA PRO A 60 7.46 -6.00 -25.58
C PRO A 60 8.75 -6.86 -25.51
N PRO A 61 9.82 -6.47 -26.25
CA PRO A 61 11.10 -7.16 -26.19
C PRO A 61 11.61 -7.27 -24.74
N GLY A 62 12.05 -8.46 -24.34
CA GLY A 62 12.54 -8.74 -22.99
C GLY A 62 11.46 -9.09 -21.96
N SER A 63 10.19 -9.17 -22.36
CA SER A 63 9.10 -9.71 -21.52
C SER A 63 8.61 -11.08 -22.01
N SER A 64 7.85 -11.78 -21.17
CA SER A 64 7.19 -13.04 -21.53
C SER A 64 5.72 -12.79 -21.92
N PRO A 65 5.20 -13.44 -22.98
CA PRO A 65 3.78 -13.36 -23.35
C PRO A 65 2.84 -13.82 -22.24
N GLU A 66 3.31 -14.65 -21.32
CA GLU A 66 2.53 -15.11 -20.17
C GLU A 66 2.19 -13.99 -19.17
N ARG A 67 2.95 -12.88 -19.22
CA ARG A 67 2.88 -11.77 -18.27
C ARG A 67 2.10 -10.57 -18.81
N THR A 68 1.75 -10.56 -20.10
CA THR A 68 1.15 -9.40 -20.79
C THR A 68 -0.11 -8.84 -20.10
N THR A 69 -0.91 -9.70 -19.47
CA THR A 69 -2.14 -9.29 -18.76
C THR A 69 -2.06 -9.42 -17.24
N LYS A 70 -0.87 -9.67 -16.68
CA LYS A 70 -0.68 -9.96 -15.26
C LYS A 70 0.14 -8.86 -14.59
N PRO A 71 -0.47 -7.97 -13.79
CA PRO A 71 0.27 -6.98 -13.03
C PRO A 71 1.14 -7.66 -11.95
N THR A 72 2.21 -6.99 -11.51
CA THR A 72 3.01 -7.50 -10.38
C THR A 72 2.19 -7.47 -9.10
N LEU A 73 2.42 -8.41 -8.18
CA LEU A 73 1.73 -8.44 -6.90
C LEU A 73 1.91 -7.13 -6.11
N THR A 74 3.11 -6.55 -6.18
CA THR A 74 3.44 -5.27 -5.53
C THR A 74 2.65 -4.09 -6.06
N SER A 75 2.29 -4.09 -7.35
CA SER A 75 1.50 -3.02 -7.97
C SER A 75 0.02 -3.06 -7.55
N VAL A 76 -0.49 -4.22 -7.10
CA VAL A 76 -1.91 -4.38 -6.72
C VAL A 76 -2.29 -3.49 -5.54
N VAL A 77 -1.37 -3.20 -4.63
CA VAL A 77 -1.60 -2.31 -3.47
C VAL A 77 -2.04 -0.91 -3.90
N ARG A 78 -1.66 -0.47 -5.11
CA ARG A 78 -2.09 0.83 -5.63
C ARG A 78 -3.60 0.90 -5.82
N PHE A 79 -4.25 -0.18 -6.26
CA PHE A 79 -5.71 -0.23 -6.41
C PHE A 79 -6.44 -0.11 -5.08
N MET A 80 -5.82 -0.55 -3.98
CA MET A 80 -6.43 -0.45 -2.65
C MET A 80 -6.55 1.02 -2.18
N ASN A 81 -5.75 1.93 -2.73
CA ASN A 81 -5.77 3.35 -2.37
C ASN A 81 -6.59 4.22 -3.34
N TYR A 82 -7.39 3.61 -4.23
CA TYR A 82 -8.13 4.35 -5.26
C TYR A 82 -9.23 5.26 -4.69
N TYR A 83 -9.90 4.83 -3.61
CA TYR A 83 -10.90 5.61 -2.89
C TYR A 83 -10.35 6.04 -1.52
N PRO A 84 -9.55 7.13 -1.46
CA PRO A 84 -8.73 7.44 -0.29
C PRO A 84 -9.52 7.79 0.97
N LEU A 85 -10.79 8.19 0.85
CA LEU A 85 -11.62 8.62 1.98
C LEU A 85 -12.57 7.55 2.52
N GLU A 86 -12.82 6.46 1.77
CA GLU A 86 -13.72 5.39 2.22
C GLU A 86 -13.20 4.68 3.48
N ARG A 87 -11.90 4.80 3.75
CA ARG A 87 -11.22 4.14 4.87
C ARG A 87 -10.48 5.12 5.75
N ILE A 88 -10.99 6.35 5.86
CA ILE A 88 -10.40 7.41 6.67
C ILE A 88 -10.23 6.98 8.14
N GLU A 89 -11.15 6.17 8.65
CA GLU A 89 -11.12 5.62 10.02
C GLU A 89 -9.95 4.64 10.26
N GLU A 90 -9.40 4.03 9.19
CA GLU A 90 -8.24 3.13 9.28
C GLU A 90 -6.91 3.89 9.25
N ILE A 91 -6.92 5.16 8.82
CA ILE A 91 -5.73 6.00 8.74
C ILE A 91 -5.53 6.64 10.12
N SER A 92 -4.43 6.30 10.79
CA SER A 92 -4.20 6.81 12.14
C SER A 92 -4.14 8.34 12.18
N ALA A 93 -4.81 8.95 13.17
CA ALA A 93 -4.74 10.40 13.40
C ALA A 93 -3.30 10.89 13.61
N ALA A 94 -2.41 10.03 14.11
CA ALA A 94 -0.98 10.33 14.27
C ALA A 94 -0.29 10.67 12.93
N ALA A 95 -0.72 10.07 11.81
CA ALA A 95 -0.21 10.40 10.48
C ALA A 95 -0.54 11.85 10.08
N PHE A 96 -1.66 12.39 10.58
CA PHE A 96 -2.07 13.78 10.35
C PHE A 96 -1.42 14.78 11.33
N CYS A 97 -0.97 14.33 12.51
CA CYS A 97 -0.43 15.20 13.56
C CYS A 97 0.97 15.78 13.29
N HIS A 98 1.60 15.55 12.13
CA HIS A 98 2.98 16.00 11.88
C HIS A 98 3.13 17.51 11.56
N ARG A 99 2.08 18.34 11.65
CA ARG A 99 2.15 19.74 11.18
C ARG A 99 2.43 20.85 12.22
N HIS A 100 2.70 20.58 13.50
CA HIS A 100 2.94 21.70 14.45
C HIS A 100 4.04 21.55 15.52
N ARG A 101 5.07 20.72 15.34
CA ARG A 101 6.21 20.66 16.29
C ARG A 101 7.59 20.68 15.64
N ARG A 102 7.86 21.66 14.78
CA ARG A 102 9.26 22.12 14.59
C ARG A 102 9.42 23.44 15.32
N PRO A 103 10.03 23.49 16.52
CA PRO A 103 10.46 24.76 17.08
C PRO A 103 11.51 25.36 16.12
N LEU A 104 11.35 26.64 15.79
CA LEU A 104 12.36 27.39 15.05
C LEU A 104 13.68 27.36 15.85
N PRO A 105 14.85 27.20 15.22
CA PRO A 105 16.12 27.28 15.92
C PRO A 105 16.35 28.73 16.36
N GLY A 106 15.97 29.03 17.60
CA GLY A 106 16.13 30.34 18.22
C GLY A 106 17.10 30.26 19.39
N VAL A 107 18.26 30.89 19.23
CA VAL A 107 18.99 31.69 20.23
C VAL A 107 19.06 31.07 21.64
N GLN A 108 20.25 30.57 21.99
CA GLN A 108 20.59 30.23 23.37
C GLN A 108 20.50 31.48 24.26
N ARG A 109 19.43 31.62 25.05
CA ARG A 109 19.40 32.54 26.20
C ARG A 109 19.83 31.77 27.44
N GLY A 110 20.96 32.20 28.00
CA GLY A 110 21.60 31.60 29.17
C GLY A 110 20.78 31.69 30.45
N ARG A 111 20.88 30.60 31.22
CA ARG A 111 20.74 30.36 32.68
C ARG A 111 19.92 31.35 33.53
N LEU A 112 19.06 30.79 34.39
CA LEU A 112 19.30 30.64 35.84
C LEU A 112 18.21 29.70 36.43
N GLN A 113 18.60 28.65 37.16
CA GLN A 113 17.66 27.93 38.04
C GLN A 113 17.50 28.68 39.36
N PRO A 114 16.29 28.67 39.94
CA PRO A 114 16.19 28.49 41.39
C PRO A 114 15.21 27.37 41.77
N ARG A 115 15.57 26.68 42.85
CA ARG A 115 14.79 25.65 43.54
C ARG A 115 13.49 26.23 44.14
N GLY A 116 12.41 25.45 44.11
CA GLY A 116 11.20 25.68 44.90
C GLY A 116 10.09 24.69 44.53
N ARG A 117 9.41 24.11 45.53
CA ARG A 117 8.43 23.00 45.43
C ARG A 117 7.04 23.51 45.84
N ALA A 118 5.98 23.17 45.09
CA ALA A 118 4.55 23.02 45.46
C ALA A 118 3.72 23.08 44.15
N GLU A 119 3.13 22.00 43.64
CA GLU A 119 1.84 21.37 44.02
C GLU A 119 0.70 21.81 43.07
N GLY A 120 0.12 20.83 42.37
CA GLY A 120 -1.23 20.85 41.79
C GLY A 120 -1.45 21.53 40.44
N ASP A 121 -1.49 20.76 39.34
CA ASP A 121 -2.70 20.65 38.51
C ASP A 121 -2.57 19.60 37.38
N ARG A 122 -3.39 18.54 37.52
CA ARG A 122 -4.18 17.76 36.53
C ARG A 122 -3.61 17.32 35.16
N PRO A 123 -4.09 16.16 34.65
CA PRO A 123 -3.40 15.38 33.63
C PRO A 123 -3.57 15.98 32.23
N ASP A 124 -2.51 15.91 31.41
CA ASP A 124 -2.58 16.14 29.97
C ASP A 124 -3.48 15.08 29.33
N SER A 125 -4.77 15.38 29.36
CA SER A 125 -5.85 14.64 28.79
C SER A 125 -5.73 14.68 27.27
N LYS A 126 -5.47 13.51 26.69
CA LYS A 126 -6.01 12.99 25.43
C LYS A 126 -6.09 13.99 24.27
N CYS A 127 -5.29 13.69 23.25
CA CYS A 127 -5.62 14.00 21.86
C CYS A 127 -7.10 13.62 21.61
N ARG A 128 -7.99 14.61 21.68
CA ARG A 128 -9.42 14.45 21.39
C ARG A 128 -9.55 14.41 19.87
N THR A 129 -9.83 13.24 19.34
CA THR A 129 -10.64 13.07 18.13
C THR A 129 -12.00 13.73 18.37
N ARG A 130 -12.45 14.52 17.40
CA ARG A 130 -13.80 15.08 17.34
C ARG A 130 -14.70 14.12 16.59
#